data_AF-A0A3B8VE93-F1
#
_entry.id   AF-A0A3B8VE93-F1
#
_cell.length_a   1.000
_cell.length_b   1.000
_cell.length_c   1.000
_cell.angle_alpha   90.00
_cell.angle_beta   90.00
_cell.angle_gamma   90.00
#
_symmetry.space_group_name_H-M   'P 1'
#
loop_
_entity.id
_entity.type
_entity.pdbx_description
1 polymer ?
#
loop_
_entity_poly.entity_id
_entity_poly.type
_entity_poly.pdbx_seq_one_letter_code
_entity_poly.pdbx_strand_id
1 'polypeptide(L)'
;DMSEYMEKSSVSKLIGAAPGYVGYDDLQTGQLTEKVRTKPYCVVLFDEIEKAHPDVFNLLLQLLDDGRLTDNKGRTVSFKNAVIILTSNVGAADDPAIVKAGTLGFGSGLDYAGKGAAARNSSYMSASSGAGGFSPMDESEAERKSYEAMKERITAALKERFRPEFLNRLDDVIVFHRLSLSDVERIGGKLLDSLATRLLEQRGIVLSVTAEAKKELAEEGYEPELGARELKRVVQRKIEDRLSEEILLGNVSAGTRVTVDYRNGKFVFLG
;
A
#
# COMPACT_ATOMS: atom_id res chain seq x y z
N ASP A 1 -12.94 7.48 1.51
CA ASP A 1 -12.60 7.26 2.92
C ASP A 1 -13.89 7.01 3.69
N MET A 2 -13.99 5.91 4.43
CA MET A 2 -15.19 5.55 5.20
C MET A 2 -15.29 6.27 6.56
N SER A 3 -14.24 6.94 7.00
CA SER A 3 -14.27 7.82 8.16
C SER A 3 -15.18 9.04 7.95
N GLU A 4 -15.48 9.42 6.70
CA GLU A 4 -16.49 10.45 6.38
C GLU A 4 -17.94 9.95 6.51
N TYR A 5 -18.14 8.64 6.68
CA TYR A 5 -19.44 7.96 6.65
C TYR A 5 -19.83 7.32 7.99
N MET A 6 -19.28 7.84 9.09
CA MET A 6 -19.53 7.32 10.46
C MET A 6 -20.95 7.61 10.96
N GLU A 7 -21.58 8.67 10.47
CA GLU A 7 -22.92 9.09 10.90
C GLU A 7 -24.01 8.64 9.93
N LYS A 8 -25.19 8.30 10.43
CA LYS A 8 -26.33 7.90 9.59
C LYS A 8 -26.69 8.93 8.50
N SER A 9 -26.62 10.22 8.83
CA SER A 9 -26.90 11.33 7.90
C SER A 9 -25.93 11.37 6.70
N SER A 10 -24.69 10.96 6.91
CA SER A 10 -23.62 10.99 5.91
C SER A 10 -23.75 9.88 4.86
N VAL A 11 -24.43 8.77 5.18
CA VAL A 11 -24.69 7.65 4.25
C VAL A 11 -25.42 8.11 3.00
N SER A 12 -26.36 9.05 3.15
CA SER A 12 -27.07 9.68 2.03
C SER A 12 -26.13 10.36 1.04
N LYS A 13 -24.91 10.77 1.41
CA LYS A 13 -23.95 11.34 0.44
C LYS A 13 -23.48 10.31 -0.58
N LEU A 14 -23.49 9.01 -0.26
CA LEU A 14 -23.11 7.93 -1.20
C LEU A 14 -24.15 7.75 -2.31
N ILE A 15 -25.44 7.84 -1.95
CA ILE A 15 -26.59 7.44 -2.78
C ILE A 15 -27.57 8.58 -3.08
N GLY A 16 -27.27 9.80 -2.64
CA GLY A 16 -28.14 10.99 -2.74
C GLY A 16 -29.03 11.17 -1.51
N ALA A 17 -29.56 12.38 -1.29
CA ALA A 17 -30.52 12.63 -0.21
C ALA A 17 -31.80 11.80 -0.41
N ALA A 18 -32.48 11.45 0.70
CA ALA A 18 -33.76 10.76 0.66
C ALA A 18 -34.92 11.73 0.32
N PRO A 19 -36.05 11.25 -0.23
CA PRO A 19 -37.22 12.10 -0.49
C PRO A 19 -37.67 12.86 0.77
N GLY A 20 -37.88 14.17 0.65
CA GLY A 20 -38.31 15.04 1.77
C GLY A 20 -37.19 15.62 2.64
N TYR A 21 -35.91 15.35 2.31
CA TYR A 21 -34.75 15.98 2.96
C TYR A 21 -34.15 17.09 2.10
N VAL A 22 -33.54 18.09 2.76
CA VAL A 22 -32.79 19.17 2.08
C VAL A 22 -31.70 18.55 1.19
N GLY A 23 -31.66 18.94 -0.09
CA GLY A 23 -30.74 18.39 -1.09
C GLY A 23 -31.31 17.26 -1.95
N TYR A 24 -32.57 16.83 -1.74
CA TYR A 24 -33.25 15.85 -2.61
C TYR A 24 -33.52 16.42 -4.01
N ASP A 25 -34.05 17.64 -4.06
CA ASP A 25 -34.36 18.35 -5.31
C ASP A 25 -33.11 18.95 -5.96
N ASP A 26 -32.06 19.18 -5.17
CA ASP A 26 -30.76 19.51 -5.71
C ASP A 26 -30.25 18.30 -6.52
N LEU A 27 -29.60 18.57 -7.65
CA LEU A 27 -28.96 17.56 -8.50
C LEU A 27 -27.78 16.84 -7.80
N GLN A 28 -27.71 16.84 -6.45
CA GLN A 28 -26.80 16.03 -5.66
C GLN A 28 -27.23 14.57 -5.67
N THR A 29 -27.06 14.01 -6.85
CA THR A 29 -26.96 12.60 -7.11
C THR A 29 -25.81 11.97 -6.31
N GLY A 30 -25.99 10.75 -5.82
CA GLY A 30 -25.02 10.08 -4.94
C GLY A 30 -23.59 10.11 -5.49
N GLN A 31 -22.63 10.46 -4.63
CA GLN A 31 -21.24 10.61 -5.05
C GLN A 31 -20.65 9.32 -5.62
N LEU A 32 -21.07 8.17 -5.08
CA LEU A 32 -20.63 6.86 -5.54
C LEU A 32 -21.37 6.47 -6.82
N THR A 33 -22.70 6.54 -6.80
CA THR A 33 -23.55 6.09 -7.91
C THR A 33 -23.29 6.86 -9.19
N GLU A 34 -23.09 8.17 -9.14
CA GLU A 34 -22.76 8.94 -10.35
C GLU A 34 -21.38 8.68 -10.92
N LYS A 35 -20.37 8.57 -10.05
CA LYS A 35 -19.00 8.31 -10.50
C LYS A 35 -18.93 6.98 -11.25
N VAL A 36 -19.60 5.95 -10.74
CA VAL A 36 -19.64 4.63 -11.40
C VAL A 36 -20.55 4.66 -12.64
N ARG A 37 -21.68 5.37 -12.60
CA ARG A 37 -22.55 5.53 -13.78
C ARG A 37 -21.81 6.18 -14.96
N THR A 38 -21.00 7.20 -14.69
CA THR A 38 -20.23 7.93 -15.72
C THR A 38 -18.94 7.21 -16.12
N LYS A 39 -18.36 6.40 -15.22
CA LYS A 39 -17.13 5.63 -15.44
C LYS A 39 -17.30 4.19 -14.91
N PRO A 40 -17.96 3.30 -15.65
CA PRO A 40 -18.30 1.96 -15.16
C PRO A 40 -17.09 1.03 -15.01
N TYR A 41 -16.02 1.26 -15.79
CA TYR A 41 -14.75 0.54 -15.67
C TYR A 41 -13.83 1.30 -14.72
N CYS A 42 -13.93 1.02 -13.42
CA CYS A 42 -13.15 1.72 -12.41
C CYS A 42 -12.79 0.81 -11.23
N VAL A 43 -11.86 1.28 -10.40
CA VAL A 43 -11.59 0.70 -9.09
C VAL A 43 -12.29 1.58 -8.05
N VAL A 44 -13.10 0.97 -7.20
CA VAL A 44 -13.77 1.64 -6.08
C VAL A 44 -13.09 1.20 -4.79
N LEU A 45 -12.45 2.16 -4.12
CA LEU A 45 -11.75 1.93 -2.85
C LEU A 45 -12.61 2.41 -1.67
N PHE A 46 -13.01 1.46 -0.82
CA PHE A 46 -13.62 1.70 0.48
C PHE A 46 -12.54 1.58 1.56
N ASP A 47 -11.92 2.71 1.88
CA ASP A 47 -10.84 2.78 2.87
C ASP A 47 -11.39 2.84 4.31
N GLU A 48 -10.78 2.14 5.27
CA GLU A 48 -11.15 2.09 6.69
C GLU A 48 -12.60 1.67 6.97
N ILE A 49 -13.04 0.56 6.34
CA ILE A 49 -14.46 0.17 6.35
C ILE A 49 -15.03 -0.06 7.75
N GLU A 50 -14.21 -0.43 8.74
CA GLU A 50 -14.64 -0.62 10.14
C GLU A 50 -15.15 0.65 10.83
N LYS A 51 -14.87 1.83 10.26
CA LYS A 51 -15.35 3.14 10.74
C LYS A 51 -16.73 3.49 10.21
N ALA A 52 -17.17 2.87 9.11
CA ALA A 52 -18.44 3.19 8.47
C ALA A 52 -19.65 2.92 9.40
N HIS A 53 -20.71 3.71 9.23
CA HIS A 53 -21.99 3.43 9.86
C HIS A 53 -22.57 2.08 9.39
N PRO A 54 -23.27 1.30 10.25
CA PRO A 54 -23.91 0.03 9.87
C PRO A 54 -24.76 0.07 8.59
N ASP A 55 -25.46 1.19 8.34
CA ASP A 55 -26.28 1.35 7.14
C ASP A 55 -25.46 1.36 5.83
N VAL A 56 -24.17 1.70 5.87
CA VAL A 56 -23.26 1.57 4.70
C VAL A 56 -23.09 0.11 4.33
N PHE A 57 -23.01 -0.80 5.30
CA PHE A 57 -22.86 -2.23 5.03
C PHE A 57 -24.10 -2.81 4.33
N ASN A 58 -25.30 -2.31 4.63
CA ASN A 58 -26.51 -2.73 3.92
C ASN A 58 -26.44 -2.37 2.43
N LEU A 59 -25.90 -1.19 2.10
CA LEU A 59 -25.67 -0.79 0.71
C LEU A 59 -24.58 -1.62 0.04
N LEU A 60 -23.50 -1.93 0.76
CA LEU A 60 -22.43 -2.77 0.25
C LEU A 60 -22.89 -4.21 0.02
N LEU A 61 -23.73 -4.76 0.89
CA LEU A 61 -24.32 -6.08 0.69
C LEU A 61 -25.10 -6.15 -0.62
N GLN A 62 -25.97 -5.17 -0.89
CA GLN A 62 -26.67 -5.09 -2.18
C GLN A 62 -25.69 -4.99 -3.36
N LEU A 63 -24.65 -4.17 -3.21
CA LEU A 63 -23.64 -3.96 -4.25
C LEU A 63 -22.86 -5.24 -4.55
N LEU A 64 -22.42 -5.96 -3.52
CA LEU A 64 -21.64 -7.20 -3.63
C LEU A 64 -22.50 -8.37 -4.10
N ASP A 65 -23.79 -8.39 -3.76
CA ASP A 65 -24.73 -9.46 -4.17
C ASP A 65 -25.18 -9.30 -5.63
N ASP A 66 -25.77 -8.15 -5.96
CA ASP A 66 -26.45 -7.95 -7.25
C ASP A 66 -25.53 -7.30 -8.30
N GLY A 67 -24.35 -6.83 -7.88
CA GLY A 67 -23.46 -6.01 -8.72
C GLY A 67 -24.14 -4.70 -9.11
N ARG A 68 -25.09 -4.20 -8.31
CA ARG A 68 -25.91 -3.03 -8.58
C ARG A 68 -26.24 -2.29 -7.31
N LEU A 69 -26.44 -0.98 -7.43
CA LEU A 69 -26.90 -0.15 -6.34
C LEU A 69 -27.97 0.81 -6.83
N THR A 70 -29.06 0.93 -6.09
CA THR A 70 -30.16 1.86 -6.40
C THR A 70 -30.03 3.09 -5.52
N ASP A 71 -30.08 4.26 -6.14
CA ASP A 71 -29.99 5.53 -5.45
C ASP A 71 -31.35 5.98 -4.89
N ASN A 72 -31.36 7.04 -4.09
CA ASN A 72 -32.59 7.54 -3.46
C ASN A 72 -33.58 8.22 -4.44
N LYS A 73 -33.19 8.39 -5.71
CA LYS A 73 -34.05 8.83 -6.80
C LYS A 73 -34.58 7.64 -7.63
N GLY A 74 -34.32 6.41 -7.19
CA GLY A 74 -34.77 5.18 -7.84
C GLY A 74 -33.93 4.78 -9.06
N ARG A 75 -32.77 5.40 -9.28
CA ARG A 75 -31.88 5.07 -10.41
C ARG A 75 -30.95 3.94 -10.01
N THR A 76 -30.96 2.87 -10.78
CA THR A 76 -30.07 1.72 -10.56
C THR A 76 -28.78 1.85 -11.37
N VAL A 77 -27.64 1.74 -10.71
CA VAL A 77 -26.31 1.78 -11.32
C VAL A 77 -25.66 0.39 -11.24
N SER A 78 -25.03 -0.03 -12.34
CA SER A 78 -24.33 -1.31 -12.42
C SER A 78 -22.86 -1.17 -12.01
N PHE A 79 -22.42 -2.05 -11.12
CA PHE A 79 -21.05 -2.19 -10.62
C PHE A 79 -20.33 -3.42 -11.20
N LYS A 80 -20.97 -4.18 -12.10
CA LYS A 80 -20.40 -5.39 -12.72
C LYS A 80 -19.04 -5.23 -13.41
N ASN A 81 -18.68 -4.00 -13.80
CA ASN A 81 -17.39 -3.67 -14.44
C ASN A 81 -16.42 -2.96 -13.50
N ALA A 82 -16.78 -2.80 -12.23
CA ALA A 82 -15.96 -2.16 -11.22
C ALA A 82 -15.26 -3.20 -10.36
N VAL A 83 -13.99 -2.96 -10.03
CA VAL A 83 -13.26 -3.73 -9.02
C VAL A 83 -13.47 -3.04 -7.68
N ILE A 84 -14.00 -3.77 -6.70
CA ILE A 84 -14.24 -3.23 -5.37
C ILE A 84 -13.11 -3.65 -4.45
N ILE A 85 -12.45 -2.68 -3.84
CA ILE A 85 -11.39 -2.91 -2.85
C ILE A 85 -11.86 -2.32 -1.53
N LEU A 86 -11.81 -3.12 -0.47
CA LEU A 86 -12.08 -2.67 0.88
C LEU A 86 -10.80 -2.81 1.69
N THR A 87 -10.43 -1.76 2.41
CA THR A 87 -9.33 -1.81 3.37
C THR A 87 -9.90 -1.85 4.78
N SER A 88 -9.17 -2.50 5.67
CA SER A 88 -9.49 -2.48 7.10
C SER A 88 -8.21 -2.56 7.90
N ASN A 89 -8.16 -1.80 9.00
CA ASN A 89 -7.06 -1.89 9.96
C ASN A 89 -7.35 -2.89 11.10
N VAL A 90 -8.45 -3.65 11.01
CA VAL A 90 -8.85 -4.65 12.00
C VAL A 90 -7.77 -5.74 12.10
N GLY A 91 -7.31 -6.01 13.32
CA GLY A 91 -6.29 -7.03 13.60
C GLY A 91 -4.84 -6.56 13.45
N ALA A 92 -4.58 -5.30 13.05
CA ALA A 92 -3.22 -4.77 12.94
C ALA A 92 -2.61 -4.30 14.28
N ALA A 93 -3.46 -3.91 15.26
CA ALA A 93 -3.04 -3.22 16.49
C ALA A 93 -2.98 -4.11 17.75
N ASP A 94 -3.64 -5.27 17.76
CA ASP A 94 -4.03 -5.90 19.03
C ASP A 94 -3.18 -7.10 19.50
N ASP A 95 -2.17 -7.55 18.73
CA ASP A 95 -1.40 -8.74 19.12
C ASP A 95 0.15 -8.57 19.02
N PRO A 96 0.86 -8.47 20.16
CA PRO A 96 2.33 -8.48 20.24
C PRO A 96 3.00 -9.70 19.58
N ALA A 97 2.28 -10.80 19.37
CA ALA A 97 2.82 -11.96 18.67
C ALA A 97 2.92 -11.75 17.15
N ILE A 98 2.10 -10.87 16.56
CA ILE A 98 2.29 -10.38 15.17
C ILE A 98 3.56 -9.50 15.10
N VAL A 99 3.84 -8.74 16.16
CA VAL A 99 5.03 -7.87 16.28
C VAL A 99 6.34 -8.68 16.33
N LYS A 100 6.33 -9.88 16.93
CA LYS A 100 7.53 -10.73 17.01
C LYS A 100 7.79 -11.54 15.73
N ALA A 101 6.76 -11.99 15.02
CA ALA A 101 6.92 -12.84 13.84
C ALA A 101 7.71 -12.15 12.71
N GLY A 102 7.50 -10.83 12.50
CA GLY A 102 8.25 -10.07 11.49
C GLY A 102 9.73 -9.84 11.83
N THR A 103 10.11 -9.95 13.11
CA THR A 103 11.46 -9.62 13.60
C THR A 103 12.33 -10.88 13.81
N LEU A 104 11.71 -12.05 13.94
CA LEU A 104 12.39 -13.30 14.32
C LEU A 104 13.01 -14.10 13.15
N GLY A 105 12.82 -13.67 11.89
CA GLY A 105 13.26 -14.44 10.70
C GLY A 105 14.42 -13.84 9.89
N PHE A 106 14.80 -12.58 10.11
CA PHE A 106 15.83 -11.89 9.31
C PHE A 106 16.93 -11.34 10.19
N GLY A 107 17.82 -12.21 10.66
CA GLY A 107 18.97 -11.75 11.44
C GLY A 107 19.83 -12.85 12.02
N SER A 108 20.63 -13.52 11.20
CA SER A 108 22.05 -13.84 11.51
C SER A 108 22.68 -14.75 10.45
N GLY A 109 23.83 -14.32 9.90
CA GLY A 109 24.86 -15.24 9.42
C GLY A 109 25.04 -15.41 7.90
N LEU A 110 25.36 -14.35 7.17
CA LEU A 110 26.18 -14.48 5.95
C LEU A 110 27.64 -14.16 6.34
N ASP A 111 28.30 -15.13 6.97
CA ASP A 111 29.74 -15.11 7.15
C ASP A 111 30.41 -15.53 5.83
N TYR A 112 31.07 -14.56 5.20
CA TYR A 112 32.08 -14.82 4.18
C TYR A 112 33.31 -15.47 4.83
N ALA A 113 33.43 -16.79 4.71
CA ALA A 113 34.69 -17.49 4.90
C ALA A 113 34.81 -18.64 3.89
N GLY A 114 35.69 -18.46 2.90
CA GLY A 114 35.91 -19.43 1.84
C GLY A 114 36.55 -20.73 2.30
N LYS A 115 36.27 -21.82 1.56
CA LYS A 115 37.19 -22.91 1.24
C LYS A 115 36.59 -23.87 0.21
N GLY A 116 37.24 -23.93 -0.95
CA GLY A 116 37.71 -25.18 -1.56
C GLY A 116 36.70 -26.20 -2.11
N ALA A 117 36.66 -26.24 -3.45
CA ALA A 117 36.68 -27.44 -4.30
C ALA A 117 35.53 -28.46 -4.18
N ALA A 118 34.76 -28.65 -5.26
CA ALA A 118 35.13 -29.56 -6.36
C ALA A 118 33.91 -29.89 -7.25
N ALA A 119 34.19 -29.92 -8.56
CA ALA A 119 33.66 -30.85 -9.57
C ALA A 119 32.18 -30.77 -10.04
N ARG A 120 32.08 -30.44 -11.35
CA ARG A 120 31.27 -31.11 -12.42
C ARG A 120 29.74 -31.04 -12.28
N ASN A 121 28.93 -30.86 -13.32
CA ASN A 121 29.12 -30.82 -14.77
C ASN A 121 27.92 -30.13 -15.42
N SER A 122 28.16 -29.69 -16.65
CA SER A 122 27.23 -29.21 -17.68
C SER A 122 25.98 -30.08 -17.91
N SER A 123 24.84 -29.44 -18.21
CA SER A 123 24.02 -29.81 -19.39
C SER A 123 22.88 -28.81 -19.65
N TYR A 124 22.94 -28.18 -20.81
CA TYR A 124 21.83 -27.59 -21.55
C TYR A 124 20.83 -28.67 -21.98
N MET A 125 19.51 -28.39 -21.88
CA MET A 125 18.42 -28.67 -22.85
C MET A 125 17.14 -28.01 -22.28
N SER A 126 16.61 -26.95 -22.89
CA SER A 126 15.60 -26.95 -23.96
C SER A 126 14.25 -27.60 -23.58
N ALA A 127 13.20 -26.80 -23.37
CA ALA A 127 12.00 -26.77 -24.22
C ALA A 127 10.91 -25.87 -23.61
N SER A 128 10.31 -25.06 -24.48
CA SER A 128 9.16 -24.20 -24.25
C SER A 128 7.85 -24.97 -24.09
N SER A 129 6.96 -24.51 -23.21
CA SER A 129 5.51 -24.38 -23.49
C SER A 129 4.81 -23.75 -22.29
N GLY A 130 4.06 -22.68 -22.53
CA GLY A 130 3.55 -21.78 -21.51
C GLY A 130 2.49 -22.34 -20.56
N ALA A 131 2.49 -21.74 -19.37
CA ALA A 131 1.33 -21.32 -18.60
C ALA A 131 1.91 -20.37 -17.54
N GLY A 132 1.63 -19.08 -17.64
CA GLY A 132 2.07 -18.07 -16.67
C GLY A 132 1.30 -18.20 -15.37
N GLY A 133 1.54 -19.27 -14.63
CA GLY A 133 1.18 -19.39 -13.22
C GLY A 133 2.31 -18.78 -12.39
N PHE A 134 1.95 -17.89 -11.48
CA PHE A 134 2.81 -17.54 -10.34
C PHE A 134 3.09 -18.84 -9.56
N SER A 135 4.27 -19.44 -9.74
CA SER A 135 4.75 -20.49 -8.84
C SER A 135 5.32 -19.83 -7.59
N PRO A 136 4.87 -20.20 -6.38
CA PRO A 136 5.52 -19.79 -5.15
C PRO A 136 6.85 -20.54 -5.05
N MET A 137 7.94 -19.86 -5.40
CA MET A 137 9.30 -20.36 -5.27
C MET A 137 9.74 -20.26 -3.81
N ASP A 138 10.06 -21.41 -3.20
CA ASP A 138 10.75 -21.61 -1.92
C ASP A 138 10.34 -20.69 -0.75
N GLU A 139 9.12 -20.85 -0.25
CA GLU A 139 8.79 -20.43 1.12
C GLU A 139 9.20 -21.53 2.09
N SER A 140 9.97 -21.17 3.11
CA SER A 140 10.32 -22.09 4.19
C SER A 140 9.05 -22.59 4.89
N GLU A 141 9.03 -23.85 5.37
CA GLU A 141 7.87 -24.36 6.13
C GLU A 141 7.51 -23.48 7.34
N ALA A 142 8.49 -22.75 7.88
CA ALA A 142 8.30 -21.79 8.97
C ALA A 142 7.49 -20.56 8.53
N GLU A 143 7.75 -20.01 7.35
CA GLU A 143 7.02 -18.87 6.80
C GLU A 143 5.57 -19.22 6.50
N ARG A 144 5.32 -20.39 5.91
CA ARG A 144 3.94 -20.86 5.66
C ARG A 144 3.15 -21.01 6.95
N LYS A 145 3.74 -21.65 7.97
CA LYS A 145 3.11 -21.80 9.30
C LYS A 145 2.85 -20.43 9.95
N SER A 146 3.75 -19.48 9.81
CA SER A 146 3.57 -18.12 10.33
C SER A 146 2.44 -17.38 9.60
N TYR A 147 2.36 -17.52 8.28
CA TYR A 147 1.30 -16.91 7.46
C TYR A 147 -0.08 -17.50 7.81
N GLU A 148 -0.18 -18.82 7.91
CA GLU A 148 -1.42 -19.50 8.31
C GLU A 148 -1.90 -19.04 9.69
N ALA A 149 -0.99 -19.01 10.69
CA ALA A 149 -1.32 -18.55 12.04
C ALA A 149 -1.77 -17.07 12.06
N MET A 150 -1.13 -16.21 11.25
CA MET A 150 -1.53 -14.81 11.12
C MET A 150 -2.91 -14.69 10.46
N LYS A 151 -3.14 -15.43 9.37
CA LYS A 151 -4.40 -15.46 8.64
C LYS A 151 -5.56 -15.90 9.52
N GLU A 152 -5.38 -16.92 10.35
CA GLU A 152 -6.40 -17.38 11.30
C GLU A 152 -6.80 -16.27 12.30
N ARG A 153 -5.81 -15.55 12.85
CA ARG A 153 -6.07 -14.45 13.79
C ARG A 153 -6.78 -13.27 13.14
N ILE A 154 -6.33 -12.86 11.96
CA ILE A 154 -7.00 -11.79 11.19
C ILE A 154 -8.43 -12.22 10.84
N THR A 155 -8.63 -13.47 10.43
CA THR A 155 -9.96 -14.01 10.13
C THR A 155 -10.87 -13.99 11.36
N ALA A 156 -10.35 -14.31 12.54
CA ALA A 156 -11.11 -14.23 13.78
C ALA A 156 -11.51 -12.77 14.12
N ALA A 157 -10.57 -11.82 14.02
CA ALA A 157 -10.84 -10.40 14.24
C ALA A 157 -11.87 -9.83 13.25
N LEU A 158 -11.79 -10.23 11.96
CA LEU A 158 -12.78 -9.86 10.96
C LEU A 158 -14.17 -10.40 11.30
N LYS A 159 -14.30 -11.64 11.79
CA LYS A 159 -15.57 -12.24 12.19
C LYS A 159 -16.19 -11.61 13.43
N GLU A 160 -15.38 -11.05 14.31
CA GLU A 160 -15.86 -10.30 15.48
C GLU A 160 -16.44 -8.94 15.06
N ARG A 161 -15.79 -8.26 14.11
CA ARG A 161 -16.19 -6.91 13.69
C ARG A 161 -17.26 -6.89 12.60
N PHE A 162 -17.24 -7.85 11.68
CA PHE A 162 -18.11 -7.90 10.52
C PHE A 162 -19.05 -9.12 10.57
N ARG A 163 -20.28 -8.92 10.10
CA ARG A 163 -21.27 -10.00 10.03
C ARG A 163 -20.82 -11.06 9.01
N PRO A 164 -21.03 -12.37 9.27
CA PRO A 164 -20.66 -13.44 8.33
C PRO A 164 -21.28 -13.27 6.93
N GLU A 165 -22.49 -12.74 6.87
CA GLU A 165 -23.17 -12.39 5.61
C GLU A 165 -22.30 -11.54 4.70
N PHE A 166 -21.67 -10.50 5.24
CA PHE A 166 -20.83 -9.57 4.47
C PHE A 166 -19.53 -10.24 4.02
N LEU A 167 -18.86 -10.95 4.92
CA LEU A 167 -17.61 -11.63 4.61
C LEU A 167 -17.78 -12.69 3.53
N ASN A 168 -18.90 -13.40 3.52
CA ASN A 168 -19.22 -14.41 2.52
C ASN A 168 -19.50 -13.84 1.11
N ARG A 169 -19.59 -12.51 0.97
CA ARG A 169 -19.74 -11.82 -0.33
C ARG A 169 -18.44 -11.27 -0.89
N LEU A 170 -17.37 -11.36 -0.11
CA LEU A 170 -16.04 -11.01 -0.59
C LEU A 170 -15.49 -12.19 -1.40
N ASP A 171 -15.00 -11.91 -2.61
CA ASP A 171 -14.38 -12.92 -3.45
C ASP A 171 -13.09 -13.47 -2.81
N ASP A 172 -12.29 -12.58 -2.21
CA ASP A 172 -11.05 -12.94 -1.52
C ASP A 172 -10.72 -11.93 -0.40
N VAL A 173 -9.97 -12.38 0.61
CA VAL A 173 -9.47 -11.56 1.72
C VAL A 173 -7.95 -11.60 1.70
N ILE A 174 -7.35 -10.48 1.31
CA ILE A 174 -5.90 -10.32 1.22
C ILE A 174 -5.35 -9.82 2.56
N VAL A 175 -4.44 -10.59 3.15
CA VAL A 175 -3.73 -10.21 4.39
C VAL A 175 -2.38 -9.59 4.02
N PHE A 176 -2.17 -8.33 4.43
CA PHE A 176 -0.88 -7.64 4.25
C PHE A 176 0.03 -7.91 5.44
N HIS A 177 1.27 -8.31 5.16
CA HIS A 177 2.31 -8.41 6.18
C HIS A 177 2.83 -7.01 6.54
N ARG A 178 3.35 -6.86 7.76
CA ARG A 178 4.07 -5.64 8.13
C ARG A 178 5.31 -5.50 7.25
N LEU A 179 5.68 -4.26 6.98
CA LEU A 179 6.89 -3.96 6.23
C LEU A 179 8.10 -4.34 7.08
N SER A 180 9.04 -5.07 6.49
CA SER A 180 10.35 -5.29 7.09
C SER A 180 11.26 -4.08 6.80
N LEU A 181 12.39 -3.97 7.51
CA LEU A 181 13.38 -2.93 7.24
C LEU A 181 13.88 -3.00 5.78
N SER A 182 14.06 -4.20 5.22
CA SER A 182 14.47 -4.39 3.83
C SER A 182 13.38 -3.95 2.84
N ASP A 183 12.10 -4.14 3.18
CA ASP A 183 10.99 -3.59 2.37
C ASP A 183 11.01 -2.06 2.39
N VAL A 184 11.25 -1.45 3.56
CA VAL A 184 11.35 0.00 3.70
C VAL A 184 12.53 0.56 2.92
N GLU A 185 13.69 -0.11 2.94
CA GLU A 185 14.84 0.27 2.10
C GLU A 185 14.49 0.23 0.60
N ARG A 186 13.79 -0.83 0.15
CA ARG A 186 13.33 -0.94 -1.25
C ARG A 186 12.32 0.16 -1.62
N ILE A 187 11.40 0.49 -0.71
CA ILE A 187 10.44 1.59 -0.89
C ILE A 187 11.19 2.92 -0.96
N GLY A 188 12.17 3.13 -0.09
CA GLY A 188 13.02 4.33 -0.06
C GLY A 188 13.76 4.52 -1.37
N GLY A 189 14.34 3.43 -1.90
CA GLY A 189 14.93 3.41 -3.23
C GLY A 189 13.96 3.91 -4.30
N LYS A 190 12.74 3.36 -4.37
CA LYS A 190 11.72 3.79 -5.35
C LYS A 190 11.32 5.26 -5.20
N LEU A 191 11.21 5.77 -3.97
CA LEU A 191 10.90 7.17 -3.71
C LEU A 191 12.02 8.08 -4.22
N LEU A 192 13.28 7.69 -3.99
CA LEU A 192 14.46 8.41 -4.48
C LEU A 192 14.58 8.34 -6.00
N ASP A 193 14.26 7.20 -6.62
CA ASP A 193 14.27 7.05 -8.08
C ASP A 193 13.22 7.95 -8.74
N SER A 194 12.04 8.06 -8.12
CA SER A 194 10.98 8.99 -8.55
C SER A 194 11.43 10.45 -8.43
N LEU A 195 12.10 10.81 -7.31
CA LEU A 195 12.69 12.13 -7.13
C LEU A 195 13.78 12.43 -8.17
N ALA A 196 14.67 11.46 -8.43
CA ALA A 196 15.75 11.60 -9.41
C ALA A 196 15.21 11.80 -10.83
N THR A 197 14.19 11.03 -11.21
CA THR A 197 13.52 11.17 -12.51
C THR A 197 12.93 12.57 -12.68
N ARG A 198 12.21 13.06 -11.66
CA ARG A 198 11.62 14.41 -11.67
C ARG A 198 12.68 15.51 -11.78
N LEU A 199 13.80 15.40 -11.06
CA LEU A 199 14.90 16.38 -11.13
C LEU A 199 15.59 16.38 -12.49
N LEU A 200 15.76 15.22 -13.09
CA LEU A 200 16.36 15.09 -14.42
C LEU A 200 15.47 15.72 -15.49
N GLU A 201 14.18 15.38 -15.51
CA GLU A 201 13.24 15.86 -16.53
C GLU A 201 12.96 17.36 -16.42
N GLN A 202 12.80 17.88 -15.19
CA GLN A 202 12.38 19.26 -14.98
C GLN A 202 13.53 20.25 -14.89
N ARG A 203 14.71 19.81 -14.43
CA ARG A 203 15.85 20.70 -14.17
C ARG A 203 17.17 20.23 -14.78
N GLY A 204 17.22 19.07 -15.42
CA GLY A 204 18.45 18.51 -15.99
C GLY A 204 19.48 18.11 -14.92
N ILE A 205 19.06 17.87 -13.68
CA ILE A 205 19.96 17.50 -12.57
C ILE A 205 19.98 15.98 -12.44
N VAL A 206 21.17 15.38 -12.44
CA VAL A 206 21.33 13.93 -12.24
C VAL A 206 21.52 13.65 -10.75
N LEU A 207 20.49 13.14 -10.08
CA LEU A 207 20.58 12.72 -8.69
C LEU A 207 21.06 11.27 -8.58
N SER A 208 22.02 11.02 -7.69
CA SER A 208 22.47 9.69 -7.29
C SER A 208 22.53 9.61 -5.76
N VAL A 209 22.21 8.45 -5.18
CA VAL A 209 22.18 8.24 -3.73
C VAL A 209 22.97 6.98 -3.39
N THR A 210 23.92 7.09 -2.46
CA THR A 210 24.75 5.95 -2.02
C THR A 210 23.95 4.91 -1.24
N ALA A 211 24.49 3.70 -1.12
CA ALA A 211 23.83 2.63 -0.38
C ALA A 211 23.73 2.98 1.12
N GLU A 212 24.75 3.62 1.65
CA GLU A 212 24.84 4.12 3.02
C GLU A 212 23.74 5.15 3.31
N ALA A 213 23.54 6.11 2.40
CA ALA A 213 22.46 7.09 2.54
C ALA A 213 21.07 6.43 2.43
N LYS A 214 20.87 5.44 1.54
CA LYS A 214 19.60 4.71 1.44
C LYS A 214 19.28 3.94 2.71
N LYS A 215 20.28 3.25 3.27
CA LYS A 215 20.15 2.49 4.51
C LYS A 215 19.79 3.40 5.68
N GLU A 216 20.47 4.53 5.83
CA GLU A 216 20.17 5.48 6.90
C GLU A 216 18.76 6.07 6.76
N LEU A 217 18.34 6.44 5.55
CA LEU A 217 16.98 6.93 5.29
C LEU A 217 15.92 5.88 5.65
N ALA A 218 16.21 4.61 5.40
CA ALA A 218 15.34 3.50 5.74
C ALA A 218 15.28 3.28 7.26
N GLU A 219 16.42 3.30 7.95
CA GLU A 219 16.48 3.16 9.40
C GLU A 219 15.79 4.32 10.14
N GLU A 220 16.01 5.57 9.71
CA GLU A 220 15.34 6.75 10.29
C GLU A 220 13.84 6.80 9.92
N GLY A 221 13.47 6.27 8.74
CA GLY A 221 12.10 6.25 8.22
C GLY A 221 11.28 5.02 8.61
N TYR A 222 11.87 4.05 9.31
CA TYR A 222 11.22 2.80 9.70
C TYR A 222 10.65 2.88 11.10
N GLU A 223 9.32 2.81 11.18
CA GLU A 223 8.62 2.61 12.43
C GLU A 223 7.86 1.27 12.39
N PRO A 224 8.13 0.32 13.31
CA PRO A 224 7.51 -1.01 13.31
C PRO A 224 5.96 -1.01 13.36
N GLU A 225 5.35 0.07 13.84
CA GLU A 225 3.90 0.22 13.98
C GLU A 225 3.27 1.04 12.84
N LEU A 226 3.97 2.07 12.34
CA LEU A 226 3.48 2.98 11.30
C LEU A 226 4.00 2.62 9.88
N GLY A 227 4.89 1.63 9.77
CA GLY A 227 5.47 1.18 8.51
C GLY A 227 6.34 2.25 7.84
N ALA A 228 6.24 2.36 6.52
CA ALA A 228 7.01 3.33 5.72
C ALA A 228 6.31 4.70 5.62
N ARG A 229 5.33 5.01 6.47
CA ARG A 229 4.63 6.31 6.45
C ARG A 229 5.60 7.47 6.71
N GLU A 230 6.52 7.30 7.67
CA GLU A 230 7.51 8.31 8.02
C GLU A 230 8.65 8.41 6.99
N LEU A 231 8.98 7.33 6.30
CA LEU A 231 10.01 7.31 5.28
C LEU A 231 9.83 8.42 4.22
N LYS A 232 8.61 8.65 3.73
CA LYS A 232 8.35 9.71 2.76
C LYS A 232 8.67 11.09 3.33
N ARG A 233 8.33 11.34 4.60
CA ARG A 233 8.63 12.60 5.31
C ARG A 233 10.13 12.76 5.54
N VAL A 234 10.83 11.69 5.89
CA VAL A 234 12.28 11.70 6.07
C VAL A 234 12.99 12.01 4.75
N VAL A 235 12.63 11.34 3.65
CA VAL A 235 13.18 11.61 2.32
C VAL A 235 12.91 13.06 1.91
N GLN A 236 11.70 13.57 2.12
CA GLN A 236 11.36 14.95 1.80
C GLN A 236 12.24 15.94 2.58
N ARG A 237 12.28 15.84 3.92
CA ARG A 237 13.04 16.77 4.77
C ARG A 237 14.56 16.69 4.56
N LYS A 238 15.10 15.47 4.49
CA LYS A 238 16.56 15.25 4.47
C LYS A 238 17.14 15.40 3.08
N ILE A 239 16.38 15.08 2.04
CA ILE A 239 16.87 15.06 0.66
C ILE A 239 16.24 16.16 -0.18
N GLU A 240 14.90 16.17 -0.34
CA GLU A 240 14.22 17.09 -1.26
C GLU A 240 14.33 18.56 -0.84
N ASP A 241 14.06 18.86 0.43
CA ASP A 241 14.12 20.22 0.97
C ASP A 241 15.55 20.76 0.92
N ARG A 242 16.53 19.93 1.32
CA ARG A 242 17.96 20.27 1.27
C ARG A 242 18.46 20.49 -0.16
N LEU A 243 18.08 19.64 -1.11
CA LEU A 243 18.40 19.86 -2.53
C LEU A 243 17.81 21.18 -3.05
N SER A 244 16.59 21.49 -2.64
CA SER A 244 15.93 22.74 -3.02
C SER A 244 16.70 23.96 -2.52
N GLU A 245 17.21 23.93 -1.28
CA GLU A 245 18.10 24.97 -0.74
C GLU A 245 19.40 25.10 -1.56
N GLU A 246 20.09 24.00 -1.86
CA GLU A 246 21.34 24.03 -2.63
C GLU A 246 21.14 24.55 -4.07
N ILE A 247 19.98 24.27 -4.68
CA ILE A 247 19.59 24.82 -5.99
C ILE A 247 19.35 26.33 -5.89
N LEU A 248 18.65 26.79 -4.84
CA LEU A 248 18.37 28.22 -4.63
C LEU A 248 19.63 29.03 -4.33
N LEU A 249 20.59 28.43 -3.61
CA LEU A 249 21.90 29.03 -3.34
C LEU A 249 22.82 29.03 -4.56
N GLY A 250 22.47 28.32 -5.63
CA GLY A 250 23.25 28.22 -6.86
C GLY A 250 24.40 27.21 -6.81
N ASN A 251 24.51 26.42 -5.74
CA ASN A 251 25.51 25.36 -5.60
C ASN A 251 25.21 24.17 -6.53
N VAL A 252 23.93 23.97 -6.88
CA VAL A 252 23.46 22.95 -7.82
C VAL A 252 22.76 23.63 -8.98
N SER A 253 23.14 23.30 -10.21
CA SER A 253 22.60 23.90 -11.43
C SER A 253 22.25 22.86 -12.48
N ALA A 254 21.56 23.28 -13.53
CA ALA A 254 21.17 22.37 -14.62
C ALA A 254 22.40 21.72 -15.26
N GLY A 255 22.35 20.41 -15.46
CA GLY A 255 23.45 19.62 -16.02
C GLY A 255 24.44 19.09 -14.99
N THR A 256 24.31 19.44 -13.70
CA THR A 256 25.19 18.87 -12.66
C THR A 256 24.72 17.49 -12.22
N ARG A 257 25.68 16.69 -11.76
CA ARG A 257 25.42 15.44 -11.07
C ARG A 257 25.56 15.69 -9.57
N VAL A 258 24.53 15.37 -8.82
CA VAL A 258 24.56 15.43 -7.36
C VAL A 258 24.56 14.02 -6.81
N THR A 259 25.52 13.73 -5.93
CA THR A 259 25.60 12.49 -5.17
C THR A 259 25.27 12.79 -3.71
N VAL A 260 24.20 12.16 -3.22
CA VAL A 260 23.81 12.19 -1.81
C VAL A 260 24.50 11.03 -1.11
N ASP A 261 25.25 11.36 -0.07
CA ASP A 261 25.97 10.39 0.76
C ASP A 261 25.68 10.64 2.25
N TYR A 262 25.97 9.66 3.12
CA TYR A 262 25.82 9.78 4.56
C TYR A 262 27.16 9.62 5.26
N ARG A 263 27.65 10.70 5.87
CA ARG A 263 28.97 10.76 6.53
C ARG A 263 28.88 11.47 7.87
N ASN A 264 29.57 10.95 8.87
CA ASN A 264 29.65 11.57 10.20
C ASN A 264 28.27 11.91 10.81
N GLY A 265 27.28 11.05 10.59
CA GLY A 265 25.92 11.24 11.09
C GLY A 265 25.09 12.30 10.36
N LYS A 266 25.50 12.72 9.15
CA LYS A 266 24.80 13.74 8.36
C LYS A 266 24.76 13.40 6.87
N PHE A 267 23.66 13.77 6.23
CA PHE A 267 23.55 13.74 4.77
C PHE A 267 24.40 14.86 4.16
N VAL A 268 25.24 14.49 3.21
CA VAL A 268 26.10 15.40 2.46
C VAL A 268 25.76 15.32 0.96
N PHE A 269 25.79 16.48 0.30
CA PHE A 269 25.50 16.61 -1.13
C PHE A 269 26.80 16.96 -1.83
N LEU A 270 27.26 16.05 -2.71
CA LEU A 270 28.48 16.18 -3.47
C LEU A 270 28.11 16.53 -4.91
N GLY A 271 28.58 17.66 -5.43
CA GLY A 271 28.33 18.15 -6.79
C GLY A 271 29.53 18.00 -7.72
#